data_AF-A0A2E4LQF8-F1
#
_entry.id   AF-A0A2E4LQF8-F1
#
_cell.length_a   1.000
_cell.length_b   1.000
_cell.length_c   1.000
_cell.angle_alpha   90.00
_cell.angle_beta   90.00
_cell.angle_gamma   90.00
#
_symmetry.space_group_name_H-M   'P 1'
#
loop_
_entity.id
_entity.type
_entity.pdbx_description
1 polymer ?
#
loop_
_entity_poly.entity_id
_entity_poly.type
_entity_poly.pdbx_seq_one_letter_code
_entity_poly.pdbx_strand_id
1 'polypeptide(L)'
;MGPDKKARHGWVTSEYGMLPGSTGSRRRRETGKIDGRTQEIQRLIGRSLRSVVDLSALGAQTIWIDCDVIQADGGTRTSAITGGFVALILALRKLFQAGDIKTFPVKEHLAAVSVGIVNGQPMLDLNYDEDKDAEVDMNVVMLETGEFVEVQGTAEGKTYSRKQMHLMLDLAELGICLLIAAQKEVLGNSLAG
;
A
#
# COMPACT_ATOMS: atom_id res chain seq x y z
N MET A 1 -33.38 28.14 -4.79
CA MET A 1 -32.52 27.00 -4.44
C MET A 1 -32.21 26.25 -5.72
N GLY A 2 -31.00 26.40 -6.26
CA GLY A 2 -30.56 25.63 -7.44
C GLY A 2 -30.23 24.19 -7.04
N PRO A 3 -30.21 23.24 -7.98
CA PRO A 3 -29.88 21.86 -7.67
C PRO A 3 -28.45 21.80 -7.12
N ASP A 4 -28.26 21.10 -6.00
CA ASP A 4 -26.96 20.84 -5.40
C ASP A 4 -26.02 20.22 -6.45
N LYS A 5 -25.17 21.06 -7.07
CA LYS A 5 -23.98 20.58 -7.76
C LYS A 5 -23.06 20.01 -6.70
N LYS A 6 -23.21 18.73 -6.35
CA LYS A 6 -22.23 18.00 -5.54
C LYS A 6 -20.84 18.33 -6.10
N ALA A 7 -19.99 18.93 -5.29
CA ALA A 7 -18.61 19.19 -5.65
C ALA A 7 -18.01 17.85 -6.10
N ARG A 8 -17.59 17.76 -7.37
CA ARG A 8 -16.91 16.58 -7.89
C ARG A 8 -15.56 16.55 -7.19
N HIS A 9 -15.44 15.69 -6.19
CA HIS A 9 -14.21 15.45 -5.46
C HIS A 9 -13.41 14.37 -6.17
N GLY A 10 -12.09 14.45 -6.08
CA GLY A 10 -11.21 13.49 -6.71
C GLY A 10 -11.35 12.14 -6.04
N TRP A 11 -10.94 11.09 -6.74
CA TRP A 11 -10.98 9.75 -6.18
C TRP A 11 -9.75 8.96 -6.59
N VAL A 12 -9.24 8.15 -5.65
CA VAL A 12 -8.23 7.14 -5.95
C VAL A 12 -8.83 5.79 -5.60
N THR A 13 -8.78 4.85 -6.52
CA THR A 13 -9.24 3.47 -6.33
C THR A 13 -8.20 2.50 -6.86
N SER A 14 -8.31 1.23 -6.49
CA SER A 14 -7.35 0.22 -6.92
C SER A 14 -7.98 -1.13 -7.21
N GLU A 15 -7.38 -1.82 -8.16
CA GLU A 15 -7.57 -3.23 -8.44
C GLU A 15 -6.29 -3.98 -8.09
N TYR A 16 -6.45 -5.21 -7.59
CA TYR A 16 -5.33 -6.07 -7.23
C TYR A 16 -5.58 -7.43 -7.83
N GLY A 17 -4.60 -7.95 -8.54
CA GLY A 17 -4.66 -9.23 -9.21
C GLY A 17 -3.44 -10.06 -8.89
N MET A 18 -3.61 -11.38 -8.78
CA MET A 18 -2.48 -12.31 -8.81
C MET A 18 -2.59 -13.17 -10.05
N LEU A 19 -1.54 -13.18 -10.88
CA LEU A 19 -1.52 -14.02 -12.06
C LEU A 19 -1.59 -15.50 -11.65
N PRO A 20 -2.26 -16.38 -12.43
CA PRO A 20 -2.37 -17.81 -12.12
C PRO A 20 -1.04 -18.52 -11.83
N GLY A 21 0.05 -18.08 -12.48
CA GLY A 21 1.39 -18.65 -12.32
C GLY A 21 2.31 -17.87 -11.39
N SER A 22 1.80 -16.87 -10.65
CA SER A 22 2.64 -16.02 -9.78
C SER A 22 3.13 -16.73 -8.52
N THR A 23 2.47 -17.81 -8.10
CA THR A 23 2.76 -18.55 -6.86
C THR A 23 3.40 -19.91 -7.14
N GLY A 24 3.99 -20.54 -6.12
CA GLY A 24 4.62 -21.87 -6.23
C GLY A 24 3.70 -23.00 -6.74
N SER A 25 2.39 -22.86 -6.56
CA SER A 25 1.38 -23.69 -7.25
C SER A 25 0.44 -22.81 -8.06
N ARG A 26 -0.03 -23.32 -9.20
CA ARG A 26 -0.90 -22.55 -10.09
C ARG A 26 -2.25 -22.27 -9.41
N ARG A 27 -2.62 -20.99 -9.29
CA ARG A 27 -3.94 -20.57 -8.82
C ARG A 27 -4.93 -20.50 -9.98
N ARG A 28 -6.20 -20.77 -9.69
CA ARG A 28 -7.27 -20.55 -10.67
C ARG A 28 -7.47 -19.04 -10.87
N ARG A 29 -7.63 -18.61 -12.12
CA ARG A 29 -7.98 -17.22 -12.42
C ARG A 29 -9.34 -16.89 -11.81
N GLU A 30 -9.43 -15.76 -11.11
CA GLU A 30 -10.69 -15.23 -10.62
C GLU A 30 -11.52 -14.74 -11.82
N THR A 31 -12.63 -15.42 -12.09
CA THR A 31 -13.55 -15.07 -13.17
C THR A 31 -14.95 -14.93 -12.60
N GLY A 32 -15.56 -13.75 -12.73
CA GLY A 32 -16.91 -13.44 -12.25
C GLY A 32 -16.97 -13.07 -10.77
N LYS A 33 -16.43 -13.90 -9.87
CA LYS A 33 -16.39 -13.62 -8.42
C LYS A 33 -14.95 -13.40 -7.96
N ILE A 34 -14.70 -12.20 -7.43
CA ILE A 34 -13.44 -11.82 -6.80
C ILE A 34 -13.38 -12.44 -5.40
N ASP A 35 -12.23 -13.01 -5.02
CA ASP A 35 -12.03 -13.60 -3.70
C ASP A 35 -12.05 -12.55 -2.58
N GLY A 36 -12.41 -12.97 -1.36
CA GLY A 36 -12.45 -12.10 -0.20
C GLY A 36 -11.10 -11.44 0.11
N ARG A 37 -9.99 -12.18 -0.03
CA ARG A 37 -8.63 -11.65 0.18
C ARG A 37 -8.28 -10.60 -0.87
N THR A 38 -8.65 -10.84 -2.13
CA THR A 38 -8.43 -9.89 -3.21
C THR A 38 -9.20 -8.58 -2.95
N GLN A 39 -10.47 -8.65 -2.53
CA GLN A 39 -11.26 -7.47 -2.17
C GLN A 39 -10.72 -6.72 -0.93
N GLU A 40 -10.17 -7.44 0.04
CA GLU A 40 -9.50 -6.83 1.20
C GLU A 40 -8.28 -6.02 0.77
N ILE A 41 -7.39 -6.63 -0.02
CA ILE A 41 -6.16 -5.97 -0.50
C ILE A 41 -6.49 -4.77 -1.39
N GLN A 42 -7.49 -4.88 -2.28
CA GLN A 42 -7.97 -3.74 -3.07
C GLN A 42 -8.43 -2.57 -2.19
N ARG A 43 -9.19 -2.85 -1.12
CA ARG A 43 -9.65 -1.80 -0.21
C ARG A 43 -8.50 -1.20 0.59
N LEU A 44 -7.54 -2.03 1.01
CA LEU A 44 -6.33 -1.61 1.71
C LEU A 44 -5.51 -0.66 0.82
N ILE A 45 -5.11 -1.07 -0.38
CA ILE A 45 -4.34 -0.23 -1.32
C ILE A 45 -5.05 1.10 -1.56
N GLY A 46 -6.34 1.05 -1.91
CA GLY A 46 -7.11 2.27 -2.16
C GLY A 46 -7.20 3.18 -0.95
N ARG A 47 -7.37 2.65 0.26
CA ARG A 47 -7.42 3.45 1.50
C ARG A 47 -6.06 4.04 1.83
N SER A 48 -4.99 3.27 1.71
CA SER A 48 -3.61 3.74 1.90
C SER A 48 -3.29 4.89 0.96
N LEU A 49 -3.49 4.72 -0.35
CA LEU A 49 -3.17 5.75 -1.33
C LEU A 49 -4.05 7.00 -1.21
N ARG A 50 -5.34 6.86 -0.86
CA ARG A 50 -6.20 8.03 -0.61
C ARG A 50 -5.75 8.83 0.62
N SER A 51 -5.08 8.22 1.60
CA SER A 51 -4.68 8.91 2.83
C SER A 51 -3.67 10.03 2.60
N VAL A 52 -2.86 9.92 1.54
CA VAL A 52 -1.77 10.87 1.23
C VAL A 52 -2.14 11.85 0.09
N VAL A 53 -3.35 11.75 -0.46
CA VAL A 53 -3.82 12.57 -1.58
C VAL A 53 -4.89 13.56 -1.12
N ASP A 54 -4.65 14.85 -1.35
CA ASP A 54 -5.68 15.88 -1.28
C ASP A 54 -6.69 15.71 -2.42
N LEU A 55 -7.80 15.04 -2.11
CA LEU A 55 -8.89 14.78 -3.05
C LEU A 55 -9.61 16.06 -3.52
N SER A 56 -9.50 17.18 -2.77
CA SER A 56 -10.00 18.47 -3.24
C SER A 56 -9.10 19.03 -4.34
N ALA A 57 -7.78 18.98 -4.13
CA ALA A 57 -6.80 19.45 -5.12
C ALA A 57 -6.77 18.58 -6.39
N LEU A 58 -7.12 17.29 -6.28
CA LEU A 58 -7.27 16.38 -7.42
C LEU A 58 -8.47 16.74 -8.33
N GLY A 59 -9.44 17.53 -7.85
CA GLY A 59 -10.55 18.03 -8.64
C GLY A 59 -11.52 16.91 -9.06
N ALA A 60 -11.97 16.88 -10.32
CA ALA A 60 -12.97 15.89 -10.78
C ALA A 60 -12.34 14.59 -11.30
N GLN A 61 -11.04 14.37 -11.08
CA GLN A 61 -10.30 13.24 -11.63
C GLN A 61 -10.42 11.99 -10.75
N THR A 62 -10.47 10.82 -11.40
CA THR A 62 -10.36 9.53 -10.73
C THR A 62 -9.08 8.83 -11.20
N ILE A 63 -8.23 8.46 -10.25
CA ILE A 63 -7.04 7.64 -10.51
C ILE A 63 -7.34 6.19 -10.19
N TRP A 64 -7.09 5.31 -11.15
CA TRP A 64 -7.17 3.86 -11.00
C TRP A 64 -5.75 3.31 -10.88
N ILE A 65 -5.51 2.53 -9.82
CA ILE A 65 -4.21 1.90 -9.55
C ILE A 65 -4.38 0.39 -9.68
N ASP A 66 -3.78 -0.17 -10.72
CA ASP A 66 -3.85 -1.61 -11.00
C ASP A 66 -2.55 -2.28 -10.54
N CYS A 67 -2.67 -3.17 -9.56
CA CYS A 67 -1.55 -3.91 -8.99
C CYS A 67 -1.64 -5.39 -9.37
N ASP A 68 -0.94 -5.79 -10.43
CA ASP A 68 -0.85 -7.18 -10.88
C ASP A 68 0.42 -7.87 -10.38
N VAL A 69 0.26 -8.86 -9.51
CA VAL A 69 1.35 -9.68 -9.02
C VAL A 69 1.72 -10.73 -10.06
N ILE A 70 2.89 -10.54 -10.65
CA ILE A 70 3.46 -11.45 -11.66
C ILE A 70 4.30 -12.58 -11.02
N GLN A 71 4.85 -12.34 -9.84
CA GLN A 71 5.57 -13.31 -9.01
C GLN A 71 5.33 -12.99 -7.54
N ALA A 72 5.09 -14.00 -6.72
CA ALA A 72 4.72 -13.88 -5.32
C ALA A 72 5.63 -14.76 -4.45
N ASP A 73 6.27 -14.14 -3.47
CA ASP A 73 7.14 -14.80 -2.49
C ASP A 73 7.05 -14.08 -1.13
N GLY A 74 5.83 -13.81 -0.66
CA GLY A 74 5.59 -12.96 0.51
C GLY A 74 5.44 -11.48 0.17
N GLY A 75 4.96 -10.68 1.13
CA GLY A 75 4.94 -9.20 1.05
C GLY A 75 4.18 -8.58 -0.14
N THR A 76 3.35 -9.31 -0.89
CA THR A 76 2.81 -8.79 -2.16
C THR A 76 1.86 -7.60 -1.99
N ARG A 77 1.10 -7.56 -0.88
CA ARG A 77 0.16 -6.46 -0.59
C ARG A 77 0.88 -5.17 -0.22
N THR A 78 1.95 -5.26 0.57
CA THR A 78 2.76 -4.12 1.02
C THR A 78 3.60 -3.61 -0.15
N SER A 79 4.15 -4.51 -0.96
CA SER A 79 4.78 -4.20 -2.25
C SER A 79 3.84 -3.46 -3.20
N ALA A 80 2.57 -3.90 -3.31
CA ALA A 80 1.57 -3.24 -4.14
C ALA A 80 1.22 -1.82 -3.68
N ILE A 81 1.23 -1.56 -2.36
CA ILE A 81 1.04 -0.20 -1.82
C ILE A 81 2.26 0.68 -2.17
N THR A 82 3.47 0.20 -1.87
CA THR A 82 4.72 0.94 -2.09
C THR A 82 4.95 1.25 -3.57
N GLY A 83 4.73 0.27 -4.46
CA GLY A 83 4.81 0.47 -5.92
C GLY A 83 3.63 1.28 -6.48
N GLY A 84 2.43 1.07 -5.96
CA GLY A 84 1.24 1.83 -6.32
C GLY A 84 1.37 3.32 -6.01
N PHE A 85 2.06 3.68 -4.92
CA PHE A 85 2.41 5.07 -4.61
C PHE A 85 3.31 5.68 -5.69
N VAL A 86 4.37 4.98 -6.11
CA VAL A 86 5.26 5.45 -7.18
C VAL A 86 4.48 5.68 -8.48
N ALA A 87 3.64 4.72 -8.87
CA ALA A 87 2.80 4.84 -10.07
C ALA A 87 1.82 6.03 -9.98
N LEU A 88 1.21 6.23 -8.81
CA LEU A 88 0.33 7.37 -8.53
C LEU A 88 1.06 8.70 -8.70
N ILE A 89 2.26 8.86 -8.13
CA ILE A 89 3.04 10.09 -8.28
C ILE A 89 3.36 10.38 -9.76
N LEU A 90 3.80 9.36 -10.50
CA LEU A 90 4.08 9.52 -11.93
C LEU A 90 2.84 9.92 -12.74
N ALA A 91 1.67 9.37 -12.40
CA ALA A 91 0.40 9.77 -13.03
C ALA A 91 0.01 11.21 -12.68
N LEU A 92 0.11 11.59 -11.40
CA LEU A 92 -0.19 12.95 -10.93
C LEU A 92 0.73 13.99 -11.54
N ARG A 93 2.02 13.69 -11.73
CA ARG A 93 2.96 14.57 -12.43
C ARG A 93 2.51 14.87 -13.85
N LYS A 94 2.03 13.87 -14.58
CA LYS A 94 1.51 14.07 -15.94
C LYS A 94 0.30 14.99 -15.95
N LEU A 95 -0.65 14.79 -15.02
CA LEU A 95 -1.82 15.66 -14.90
C LEU A 95 -1.44 17.09 -14.50
N PHE A 96 -0.47 17.24 -13.60
CA PHE A 96 0.01 18.54 -13.15
C PHE A 96 0.72 19.30 -14.28
N GLN A 97 1.60 18.62 -15.02
CA GLN A 97 2.30 19.20 -16.18
C GLN A 97 1.34 19.56 -17.33
N ALA A 98 0.26 18.80 -17.52
CA ALA A 98 -0.79 19.10 -18.49
C ALA A 98 -1.69 20.27 -18.05
N GLY A 99 -1.63 20.70 -16.78
CA GLY A 99 -2.48 21.73 -16.21
C GLY A 99 -3.88 21.26 -15.82
N ASP A 100 -4.14 19.94 -15.85
CA ASP A 100 -5.41 19.33 -15.46
C ASP A 100 -5.66 19.45 -13.95
N ILE A 101 -4.58 19.49 -13.17
CA ILE A 101 -4.59 19.80 -11.74
C ILE A 101 -3.69 21.01 -11.47
N LYS A 102 -4.20 21.98 -10.71
CA LYS A 102 -3.53 23.27 -10.47
C LYS A 102 -2.51 23.24 -9.32
N THR A 103 -2.73 22.33 -8.38
CA THR A 103 -1.91 22.14 -7.20
C THR A 103 -1.55 20.67 -7.13
N PHE A 104 -0.29 20.36 -6.86
CA PHE A 104 0.13 18.98 -6.69
C PHE A 104 -0.49 18.41 -5.40
N PRO A 105 -1.28 17.31 -5.46
CA PRO A 105 -2.17 16.93 -4.36
C PRO A 105 -1.50 16.03 -3.30
N VAL A 106 -0.20 15.75 -3.40
CA VAL A 106 0.52 14.88 -2.46
C VAL A 106 1.69 15.64 -1.85
N LYS A 107 1.85 15.55 -0.52
CA LYS A 107 2.84 16.34 0.23
C LYS A 107 4.01 15.53 0.76
N GLU A 108 3.84 14.23 0.95
CA GLU A 108 4.85 13.35 1.55
C GLU A 108 4.79 11.94 0.96
N HIS A 109 5.83 11.15 1.22
CA HIS A 109 5.89 9.77 0.77
C HIS A 109 5.05 8.83 1.63
N LEU A 110 4.64 7.71 1.03
CA LEU A 110 3.94 6.60 1.70
C LEU A 110 4.57 5.28 1.26
N ALA A 111 4.82 4.40 2.23
CA ALA A 111 5.23 3.03 1.96
C ALA A 111 4.62 2.06 2.97
N ALA A 112 4.72 0.77 2.65
CA ALA A 112 4.23 -0.30 3.49
C ALA A 112 5.21 -1.47 3.51
N VAL A 113 5.25 -2.17 4.65
CA VAL A 113 6.09 -3.36 4.84
C VAL A 113 5.37 -4.38 5.73
N SER A 114 5.69 -5.67 5.54
CA SER A 114 5.26 -6.73 6.46
C SER A 114 6.30 -6.92 7.55
N VAL A 115 5.84 -7.27 8.74
CA VAL A 115 6.66 -7.68 9.89
C VAL A 115 5.94 -8.82 10.59
N GLY A 116 6.65 -9.67 11.31
CA GLY A 116 6.00 -10.73 12.07
C GLY A 116 6.90 -11.37 13.08
N ILE A 117 6.40 -12.42 13.73
CA ILE A 117 7.16 -13.20 14.72
C ILE A 117 7.34 -14.61 14.17
N VAL A 118 8.59 -15.01 13.94
CA VAL A 118 8.95 -16.34 13.46
C VAL A 118 9.88 -16.98 14.51
N ASN A 119 9.51 -18.14 15.04
CA ASN A 119 10.25 -18.83 16.11
C ASN A 119 10.55 -17.92 17.32
N GLY A 120 9.57 -17.10 17.73
CA GLY A 120 9.70 -16.14 18.82
C GLY A 120 10.52 -14.89 18.51
N GLN A 121 11.06 -14.74 17.29
CA GLN A 121 11.87 -13.58 16.89
C GLN A 121 11.09 -12.63 15.98
N PRO A 122 11.11 -11.31 16.23
CA PRO A 122 10.52 -10.34 15.33
C PRO A 122 11.37 -10.22 14.05
N MET A 123 10.71 -10.26 12.90
CA MET A 123 11.31 -10.30 11.57
C MET A 123 10.67 -9.22 10.68
N LEU A 124 11.46 -8.68 9.74
CA LEU A 124 11.06 -7.65 8.78
C LEU A 124 10.99 -8.26 7.38
N ASP A 125 9.97 -7.86 6.62
CA ASP A 125 9.76 -8.19 5.20
C ASP A 125 9.73 -9.71 4.94
N LEU A 126 8.74 -10.38 5.54
CA LEU A 126 8.60 -11.83 5.48
C LEU A 126 8.41 -12.34 4.05
N ASN A 127 9.24 -13.31 3.65
CA ASN A 127 8.99 -14.10 2.45
C ASN A 127 7.85 -15.13 2.65
N TYR A 128 7.52 -15.91 1.62
CA TYR A 128 6.41 -16.87 1.70
C TYR A 128 6.59 -17.93 2.79
N ASP A 129 7.78 -18.49 2.92
CA ASP A 129 8.06 -19.55 3.88
C ASP A 129 8.04 -19.00 5.32
N GLU A 130 8.56 -17.79 5.51
CA GLU A 130 8.53 -17.08 6.79
C GLU A 130 7.10 -16.69 7.21
N ASP A 131 6.30 -16.14 6.30
CA ASP A 131 4.90 -15.72 6.53
C ASP A 131 4.02 -16.92 6.88
N LYS A 132 4.20 -18.04 6.16
CA LYS A 132 3.44 -19.27 6.37
C LYS A 132 3.65 -19.85 7.78
N ASP A 133 4.86 -19.78 8.29
CA ASP A 133 5.24 -20.35 9.59
C ASP A 133 5.24 -19.30 10.72
N ALA A 134 4.82 -18.07 10.44
CA ALA A 134 4.78 -16.98 11.41
C ALA A 134 3.72 -17.19 12.50
N GLU A 135 4.09 -16.91 13.74
CA GLU A 135 3.18 -16.88 14.90
C GLU A 135 2.29 -15.63 14.87
N VAL A 136 2.79 -14.56 14.25
CA VAL A 136 2.11 -13.28 14.06
C VAL A 136 2.53 -12.71 12.72
N ASP A 137 1.58 -12.26 11.91
CA ASP A 137 1.79 -11.45 10.71
C ASP A 137 1.20 -10.06 10.95
N MET A 138 1.94 -9.02 10.60
CA MET A 138 1.51 -7.65 10.66
C MET A 138 1.95 -6.87 9.42
N ASN A 139 0.98 -6.21 8.79
CA ASN A 139 1.22 -5.31 7.68
C ASN A 139 1.09 -3.87 8.17
N VAL A 140 2.10 -3.05 7.92
CA VAL A 140 2.20 -1.68 8.41
C VAL A 140 2.31 -0.73 7.23
N VAL A 141 1.53 0.35 7.26
CA VAL A 141 1.58 1.44 6.27
C VAL A 141 1.85 2.74 7.01
N MET A 142 2.89 3.47 6.62
CA MET A 142 3.26 4.74 7.24
C MET A 142 3.57 5.81 6.19
N LEU A 143 3.39 7.05 6.64
CA LEU A 143 3.88 8.23 5.96
C LEU A 143 5.34 8.50 6.31
N GLU A 144 6.00 9.32 5.50
CA GLU A 144 7.39 9.74 5.72
C GLU A 144 7.61 10.42 7.07
N THR A 145 6.60 11.13 7.57
CA THR A 145 6.62 11.79 8.89
C THR A 145 6.59 10.83 10.07
N GLY A 146 6.45 9.53 9.83
CA GLY A 146 6.30 8.50 10.86
C GLY A 146 4.84 8.28 11.30
N GLU A 147 3.87 8.98 10.70
CA GLU A 147 2.46 8.78 11.01
C GLU A 147 1.95 7.45 10.43
N PHE A 148 1.22 6.69 11.25
CA PHE A 148 0.57 5.46 10.81
C PHE A 148 -0.67 5.75 9.98
N VAL A 149 -0.72 5.17 8.79
CA VAL A 149 -1.94 5.13 7.95
C VAL A 149 -2.80 3.94 8.36
N GLU A 150 -2.17 2.77 8.50
CA GLU A 150 -2.87 1.54 8.88
C GLU A 150 -1.88 0.52 9.47
N VAL A 151 -2.35 -0.21 10.49
CA VAL A 151 -1.62 -1.34 11.10
C VAL A 151 -2.58 -2.51 11.17
N GLN A 152 -2.30 -3.57 10.41
CA GLN A 152 -3.11 -4.79 10.38
C GLN A 152 -2.29 -5.94 10.93
N GLY A 153 -2.43 -6.21 12.24
CA GLY A 153 -1.79 -7.34 12.92
C GLY A 153 -2.74 -8.49 13.19
N THR A 154 -2.37 -9.70 12.78
CA THR A 154 -3.14 -10.92 12.99
C THR A 154 -2.27 -11.96 13.67
N ALA A 155 -2.83 -12.64 14.67
CA ALA A 155 -2.17 -13.73 15.36
C ALA A 155 -3.02 -14.99 15.17
N GLU A 156 -2.49 -15.98 14.46
CA GLU A 156 -3.17 -17.27 14.26
C GLU A 156 -2.56 -18.30 15.21
N GLY A 157 -3.38 -18.85 16.11
CA GLY A 157 -2.98 -19.89 17.07
C GLY A 157 -2.30 -19.39 18.36
N LYS A 158 -1.44 -18.36 18.30
CA LYS A 158 -0.81 -17.76 19.50
C LYS A 158 -1.05 -16.25 19.56
N THR A 159 -1.15 -15.70 20.77
CA THR A 159 -1.24 -14.25 20.98
C THR A 159 0.15 -13.63 21.11
N TYR A 160 0.24 -12.32 20.93
CA TYR A 160 1.46 -11.55 21.17
C TYR A 160 1.24 -10.46 22.22
N SER A 161 2.31 -10.14 22.94
CA SER A 161 2.34 -9.10 23.96
C SER A 161 2.45 -7.70 23.34
N ARG A 162 2.07 -6.67 24.11
CA ARG A 162 2.34 -5.28 23.74
C ARG A 162 3.82 -5.01 23.44
N LYS A 163 4.73 -5.65 24.20
CA LYS A 163 6.17 -5.51 23.98
C LYS A 163 6.57 -6.03 22.60
N GLN A 164 6.05 -7.18 22.20
CA GLN A 164 6.28 -7.74 20.86
C GLN A 164 5.66 -6.87 19.77
N MET A 165 4.48 -6.30 20.01
CA MET A 165 3.87 -5.33 19.09
C MET A 165 4.80 -4.14 18.84
N HIS A 166 5.35 -3.54 19.90
CA HIS A 166 6.26 -2.40 19.74
C HIS A 166 7.52 -2.78 18.95
N LEU A 167 8.13 -3.93 19.26
CA LEU A 167 9.30 -4.40 18.51
C LEU A 167 9.03 -4.58 17.01
N MET A 168 7.85 -5.10 16.66
CA MET A 168 7.45 -5.21 15.25
C MET A 168 7.22 -3.84 14.60
N LEU A 169 6.62 -2.88 15.32
CA LEU A 169 6.42 -1.52 14.81
C LEU A 169 7.75 -0.78 14.62
N ASP A 170 8.71 -0.94 15.55
CA ASP A 170 10.06 -0.36 15.43
C ASP A 170 10.77 -0.90 14.18
N LEU A 171 10.65 -2.21 13.90
CA LEU A 171 11.19 -2.82 12.67
C LEU A 171 10.48 -2.31 11.41
N ALA A 172 9.16 -2.18 11.47
CA ALA A 172 8.37 -1.71 10.34
C ALA A 172 8.73 -0.26 9.97
N GLU A 173 8.89 0.61 10.96
CA GLU A 173 9.32 2.00 10.76
C GLU A 173 10.70 2.07 10.09
N LEU A 174 11.65 1.24 10.54
CA LEU A 174 12.97 1.13 9.91
C LEU A 174 12.85 0.69 8.44
N GLY A 175 12.08 -0.36 8.16
CA GLY A 175 11.86 -0.85 6.81
C GLY A 175 11.21 0.19 5.90
N ILE A 176 10.20 0.90 6.40
CA ILE A 176 9.50 1.96 5.65
C ILE A 176 10.44 3.14 5.36
N CYS A 177 11.29 3.53 6.30
CA CYS A 177 12.33 4.54 6.05
C CYS A 177 13.22 4.16 4.85
N LEU A 178 13.65 2.89 4.77
CA LEU A 178 14.46 2.38 3.66
C LEU A 178 13.69 2.37 2.34
N LEU A 179 12.42 1.94 2.36
CA LEU A 179 11.56 1.94 1.17
C LEU A 179 11.33 3.36 0.64
N ILE A 180 11.08 4.34 1.52
CA ILE A 180 10.91 5.74 1.14
C ILE A 180 12.21 6.32 0.58
N ALA A 181 13.37 5.96 1.14
CA ALA A 181 14.66 6.34 0.56
C ALA A 181 14.81 5.83 -0.88
N ALA A 182 14.47 4.56 -1.14
CA ALA A 182 14.47 4.00 -2.49
C ALA A 182 13.45 4.69 -3.42
N GLN A 183 12.26 5.04 -2.93
CA GLN A 183 11.30 5.82 -3.70
C GLN A 183 11.86 7.19 -4.10
N LYS A 184 12.58 7.88 -3.21
CA LYS A 184 13.21 9.18 -3.48
C LYS A 184 14.35 9.09 -4.49
N GLU A 185 15.09 7.99 -4.53
CA GLU A 185 16.09 7.75 -5.58
C GLU A 185 15.44 7.70 -6.97
N VAL A 186 14.25 7.11 -7.07
CA VAL A 186 13.51 6.96 -8.33
C VAL A 186 12.73 8.22 -8.70
N LEU A 187 12.04 8.83 -7.74
CA LEU A 187 11.16 9.98 -7.97
C LEU A 187 11.89 11.31 -7.90
N GLY A 188 13.03 11.38 -7.22
CA GLY A 188 13.68 12.62 -6.79
C GLY A 188 13.10 13.17 -5.49
N ASN A 189 13.74 14.20 -4.94
CA ASN A 189 13.35 14.81 -3.65
C ASN A 189 12.04 15.62 -3.71
N SER A 190 11.59 16.02 -4.91
CA SER A 190 10.34 16.76 -5.11
C SER A 190 9.29 15.84 -5.71
N LEU A 191 8.16 15.63 -5.03
CA LEU A 191 7.08 14.81 -5.58
C LEU A 191 6.42 15.42 -6.82
N ALA A 192 6.40 16.76 -6.96
CA ALA A 192 5.78 17.43 -8.10
C ALA A 192 6.58 17.32 -9.42
N GLY A 193 7.83 16.85 -9.35
CA GLY A 193 8.79 16.90 -10.45
C GLY A 193 9.68 18.13 -10.36
#